data_AF-A0ABF7PYV4-F1
#
_entry.id   AF-A0ABF7PYV4-F1
#
_cell.length_a   1.000
_cell.length_b   1.000
_cell.length_c   1.000
_cell.angle_alpha   90.00
_cell.angle_beta   90.00
_cell.angle_gamma   90.00
#
_symmetry.space_group_name_H-M   'P 1'
#
loop_
_entity.id
_entity.type
_entity.pdbx_description
1 polymer ?
#
loop_
_entity_poly.entity_id
_entity_poly.type
_entity_poly.pdbx_seq_one_letter_code
_entity_poly.pdbx_strand_id
1 'polypeptide(L)'
;MLSDTWKLIAVAICLVLFTADTVLKPQDKPNRMVFFELHRGESPTVIGMMRDDLRKLPGTGASRIRDALARGETLTVWQYALRKTEDGSYQEVPDRQIQLGSADAALVTFGARIRLPND
;
A
#
# COMPACT_ATOMS: atom_id res chain seq x y z
N MET A 1 17.03 7.27 -61.21
CA MET A 1 16.00 7.53 -60.18
C MET A 1 15.81 6.29 -59.31
N LEU A 2 16.86 5.86 -58.59
CA LEU A 2 16.85 4.66 -57.73
C LEU A 2 17.45 4.98 -56.35
N SER A 3 17.16 6.17 -55.82
CA SER A 3 17.80 6.73 -54.62
C SER A 3 16.83 7.06 -53.48
N ASP A 4 15.53 6.76 -53.64
CA ASP A 4 14.50 7.17 -52.67
C ASP A 4 13.81 5.99 -51.98
N THR A 5 13.85 4.79 -52.55
CA THR A 5 13.19 3.59 -52.00
C THR A 5 13.84 3.11 -50.69
N TRP A 6 15.16 3.24 -50.56
CA TRP A 6 15.90 2.85 -49.35
C TRP A 6 15.64 3.77 -48.15
N LYS A 7 15.37 5.06 -48.41
CA LYS A 7 15.04 6.03 -47.35
C LYS A 7 13.67 5.72 -46.73
N LEU A 8 12.69 5.33 -47.56
CA LEU A 8 11.36 4.95 -47.09
C LEU A 8 11.40 3.68 -46.22
N ILE A 9 12.23 2.70 -46.60
CA ILE A 9 12.42 1.47 -45.82
C ILE A 9 13.10 1.77 -44.47
N ALA A 10 14.13 2.63 -44.46
CA ALA A 10 14.82 3.01 -43.23
C ALA A 10 13.91 3.76 -42.25
N VAL A 11 13.05 4.67 -42.74
CA VAL A 11 12.08 5.39 -41.92
C VAL A 11 11.04 4.44 -41.32
N ALA A 12 10.54 3.48 -42.10
CA ALA A 12 9.58 2.49 -41.60
C ALA A 12 10.17 1.60 -40.49
N ILE A 13 11.44 1.17 -40.63
CA ILE A 13 12.13 0.37 -39.61
C ILE A 13 12.36 1.19 -38.33
N CYS A 14 12.76 2.45 -38.44
CA CYS A 14 12.90 3.34 -37.27
C CYS A 14 11.56 3.55 -36.53
N LEU A 15 10.46 3.69 -37.27
CA LEU A 15 9.14 3.90 -36.66
C LEU A 15 8.68 2.67 -35.87
N VAL A 16 8.92 1.46 -36.38
CA VAL A 16 8.55 0.20 -35.69
C VAL A 16 9.38 -0.01 -34.42
N LEU A 17 10.69 0.28 -34.45
CA LEU A 17 11.56 0.12 -33.29
C LEU A 17 11.22 1.08 -32.14
N PHE A 18 10.75 2.29 -32.44
CA PHE A 18 10.36 3.25 -31.39
C PHE A 18 9.05 2.91 -30.67
N THR A 19 8.16 2.09 -31.27
CA THR A 19 6.87 1.74 -30.64
C THR A 19 6.96 0.60 -29.62
N ALA A 20 8.06 -0.17 -29.62
CA ALA A 20 8.21 -1.31 -28.71
C ALA A 20 8.60 -0.91 -27.27
N ASP A 21 9.36 0.19 -27.10
CA ASP A 21 9.89 0.57 -25.78
C ASP A 21 8.91 1.32 -24.86
N THR A 22 7.78 1.80 -25.39
CA THR A 22 6.88 2.69 -24.63
C THR A 22 5.67 2.01 -23.99
N VAL A 23 5.38 0.74 -24.31
CA VAL A 23 4.11 0.10 -23.93
C VAL A 23 4.17 -0.72 -22.63
N LEU A 24 5.36 -1.02 -22.09
CA LEU A 24 5.51 -1.98 -20.97
C LEU A 24 6.39 -1.51 -19.82
N LYS A 25 6.43 -0.20 -19.51
CA LYS A 25 6.81 0.20 -18.15
C LYS A 25 5.59 0.01 -17.26
N PRO A 26 5.52 -1.04 -16.41
CA PRO A 26 4.52 -1.06 -15.36
C PRO A 26 4.64 0.25 -14.60
N GLN A 27 3.55 1.02 -14.58
CA GLN A 27 3.41 2.18 -13.71
C GLN A 27 3.55 1.66 -12.28
N ASP A 28 4.78 1.67 -11.76
CA ASP A 28 5.06 1.33 -10.38
C ASP A 28 4.38 2.40 -9.55
N LYS A 29 3.13 2.10 -9.13
CA LYS A 29 2.38 2.98 -8.25
C LYS A 29 3.30 3.23 -7.05
N PRO A 30 3.46 4.46 -6.54
CA PRO A 30 4.37 4.73 -5.43
C PRO A 30 4.03 3.84 -4.23
N ASN A 31 5.06 3.30 -3.56
CA ASN A 31 4.85 2.56 -2.32
C ASN A 31 4.22 3.51 -1.30
N ARG A 32 3.04 3.14 -0.80
CA ARG A 32 2.22 3.99 0.07
C ARG A 32 1.81 3.22 1.30
N MET A 33 1.57 3.95 2.38
CA MET A 33 0.98 3.39 3.59
C MET A 33 -0.48 3.01 3.34
N VAL A 34 -0.87 1.85 3.85
CA VAL A 34 -2.25 1.37 3.86
C VAL A 34 -2.64 1.15 5.32
N PHE A 35 -3.76 1.74 5.70
CA PHE A 35 -4.23 1.75 7.08
C PHE A 35 -5.34 0.74 7.32
N PHE A 36 -5.34 0.15 8.52
CA PHE A 36 -6.30 -0.82 9.03
C PHE A 36 -6.64 -0.47 10.46
N GLU A 37 -7.74 -1.03 10.97
CA GLU A 37 -8.06 -0.95 12.39
C GLU A 37 -7.69 -2.26 13.08
N LEU A 38 -7.14 -2.12 14.28
CA LEU A 38 -6.91 -3.20 15.24
C LEU A 38 -7.83 -2.99 16.44
N HIS A 39 -8.79 -3.89 16.64
CA HIS A 39 -9.79 -3.84 17.71
C HIS A 39 -9.29 -4.51 18.98
N ARG A 40 -8.19 -3.99 19.54
CA ARG A 40 -7.59 -4.51 20.78
C ARG A 40 -8.06 -3.67 21.97
N GLY A 41 -9.11 -4.13 22.65
CA GLY A 41 -9.70 -3.45 23.82
C GLY A 41 -10.89 -2.57 23.45
N GLU A 42 -11.09 -1.49 24.22
CA GLU A 42 -12.30 -0.66 24.13
C GLU A 42 -12.33 0.25 22.89
N SER A 43 -11.17 0.72 22.43
CA SER A 43 -11.06 1.62 21.28
C SER A 43 -10.21 1.00 20.17
N PRO A 44 -10.67 1.06 18.90
CA PRO A 44 -9.87 0.59 17.78
C PRO A 44 -8.62 1.46 17.62
N THR A 45 -7.51 0.80 17.33
CA THR A 45 -6.22 1.43 17.06
C THR A 45 -5.96 1.43 15.55
N VAL A 46 -5.44 2.54 15.02
CA VAL A 46 -5.03 2.60 13.61
C VAL A 46 -3.64 1.97 13.46
N ILE A 47 -3.52 1.02 12.54
CA ILE A 47 -2.26 0.38 12.17
C ILE A 47 -1.97 0.57 10.68
N GLY A 48 -0.70 0.69 10.32
CA GLY A 48 -0.26 0.91 8.95
C GLY A 48 0.77 -0.14 8.50
N MET A 49 0.62 -0.59 7.26
CA MET A 49 1.63 -1.37 6.54
C MET A 49 1.89 -0.79 5.14
N MET A 50 3.15 -0.85 4.69
CA MET A 50 3.50 -0.48 3.32
C MET A 50 2.77 -1.38 2.32
N ARG A 51 2.26 -0.78 1.25
CA ARG A 51 1.52 -1.52 0.22
C ARG A 51 2.34 -2.66 -0.37
N ASP A 52 3.64 -2.48 -0.55
CA ASP A 52 4.49 -3.51 -1.15
C ASP A 52 4.72 -4.68 -0.20
N ASP A 53 4.73 -4.46 1.12
CA ASP A 53 4.76 -5.54 2.11
C ASP A 53 3.43 -6.28 2.15
N LEU A 54 2.30 -5.57 2.09
CA LEU A 54 0.98 -6.19 1.94
C LEU A 54 0.87 -7.04 0.66
N ARG A 55 1.54 -6.64 -0.42
CA ARG A 55 1.53 -7.37 -1.70
C ARG A 55 2.22 -8.73 -1.61
N LYS A 56 3.15 -8.90 -0.68
CA LYS A 56 3.82 -10.19 -0.41
C LYS A 56 2.89 -11.19 0.27
N LEU A 57 1.82 -10.70 0.93
CA LEU A 57 0.82 -11.55 1.57
C LEU A 57 -0.27 -11.96 0.58
N PRO A 58 -0.71 -13.24 0.57
CA PRO A 58 -1.82 -13.70 -0.27
C PRO A 58 -3.15 -13.09 0.20
N GLY A 59 -4.12 -12.93 -0.71
CA GLY A 59 -5.47 -12.46 -0.40
C GLY A 59 -5.76 -11.01 -0.82
N THR A 60 -6.75 -10.34 -0.20
CA THR A 60 -7.12 -8.95 -0.52
C THR A 60 -7.46 -8.13 0.73
N GLY A 61 -7.17 -6.82 0.71
CA GLY A 61 -7.49 -5.92 1.83
C GLY A 61 -6.97 -6.43 3.18
N ALA A 62 -7.81 -6.34 4.21
CA ALA A 62 -7.49 -6.83 5.56
C ALA A 62 -7.37 -8.36 5.64
N SER A 63 -8.00 -9.12 4.73
CA SER A 63 -7.93 -10.59 4.77
C SER A 63 -6.48 -11.07 4.67
N ARG A 64 -5.63 -10.35 3.92
CA ARG A 64 -4.19 -10.63 3.81
C ARG A 64 -3.51 -10.75 5.17
N ILE A 65 -3.76 -9.77 6.04
CA ILE A 65 -3.20 -9.71 7.38
C ILE A 65 -3.83 -10.81 8.24
N ARG A 66 -5.17 -10.89 8.24
CA ARG A 66 -5.90 -11.88 9.04
C ARG A 66 -5.47 -13.32 8.74
N ASP A 67 -5.35 -13.66 7.46
CA ASP A 67 -5.00 -15.00 7.00
C ASP A 67 -3.53 -15.32 7.31
N ALA A 68 -2.62 -14.35 7.18
CA ALA A 68 -1.22 -14.53 7.58
C ALA A 68 -1.09 -14.79 9.09
N LEU A 69 -1.74 -13.96 9.90
CA LEU A 69 -1.75 -14.14 11.35
C LEU A 69 -2.41 -15.46 11.76
N ALA A 70 -3.50 -15.86 11.10
CA ALA A 70 -4.17 -17.13 11.36
C ALA A 70 -3.30 -18.36 11.03
N ARG A 71 -2.35 -18.25 10.09
CA ARG A 71 -1.33 -19.27 9.82
C ARG A 71 -0.20 -19.31 10.85
N GLY A 72 -0.20 -18.41 11.84
CA GLY A 72 0.83 -18.29 12.87
C GLY A 72 2.00 -17.40 12.47
N GLU A 73 1.93 -16.71 11.33
CA GLU A 73 2.93 -15.70 10.97
C GLU A 73 2.81 -14.50 11.91
N THR A 74 3.93 -13.83 12.17
CA THR A 74 3.93 -12.57 12.93
C THR A 74 4.25 -11.40 12.01
N LEU A 75 3.52 -10.30 12.16
CA LEU A 75 3.70 -9.11 11.32
C LEU A 75 4.05 -7.90 12.18
N THR A 76 5.16 -7.23 11.87
CA THR A 76 5.51 -5.94 12.49
C THR A 76 4.86 -4.82 11.70
N VAL A 77 4.03 -4.02 12.36
CA VAL A 77 3.29 -2.88 11.77
C VAL A 77 3.51 -1.61 12.57
N TRP A 78 3.30 -0.45 11.95
CA TRP A 78 3.28 0.82 12.67
C TRP A 78 1.90 1.04 13.28
N GLN A 79 1.85 1.36 14.57
CA GLN A 79 0.69 1.92 15.24
C GLN A 79 0.71 3.45 15.07
N TYR A 80 -0.46 4.02 14.79
CA TYR A 80 -0.67 5.46 14.65
C TYR A 80 -1.54 5.98 15.79
N ALA A 81 -1.23 7.19 16.23
CA ALA A 81 -1.99 7.92 17.24
C ALA A 81 -2.49 9.25 16.67
N LEU A 82 -3.63 9.72 17.17
CA LEU A 82 -4.11 11.06 16.89
C LEU A 82 -3.46 12.04 17.86
N ARG A 83 -2.83 13.08 17.32
CA ARG A 83 -2.32 14.20 18.11
C ARG A 83 -3.06 15.47 17.74
N LYS A 84 -3.48 16.22 18.76
CA LYS A 84 -4.06 17.55 18.60
C LYS A 84 -2.93 18.52 18.27
N THR A 85 -3.07 19.25 17.18
CA THR A 85 -2.12 20.28 16.74
C THR A 85 -2.45 21.64 17.37
N GLU A 86 -1.54 22.61 17.24
CA GLU A 86 -1.71 23.94 17.83
C GLU A 86 -2.94 24.70 17.30
N ASP A 87 -3.36 24.39 16.08
CA ASP A 87 -4.57 24.95 15.45
C ASP A 87 -5.87 24.25 15.89
N GLY A 88 -5.78 23.27 16.80
CA GLY A 88 -6.92 22.50 17.31
C GLY A 88 -7.40 21.38 16.39
N SER A 89 -6.76 21.16 15.24
CA SER A 89 -7.03 19.99 14.39
C SER A 89 -6.38 18.71 14.95
N TYR A 90 -6.76 17.56 14.41
CA TYR A 90 -6.17 16.27 14.78
C TYR A 90 -5.39 15.70 13.61
N GLN A 91 -4.16 15.27 13.86
CA GLN A 91 -3.29 14.63 12.88
C GLN A 91 -2.95 13.21 13.31
N GLU A 92 -3.01 12.27 12.37
CA GLU A 92 -2.46 10.93 12.54
C GLU A 92 -0.94 10.97 12.43
N VAL A 93 -0.25 10.52 13.47
CA VAL A 93 1.22 10.41 13.48
C VAL A 93 1.65 8.99 13.84
N PRO A 94 2.76 8.48 13.28
CA PRO A 94 3.35 7.23 13.73
C PRO A 94 3.72 7.36 15.21
N ASP A 95 3.26 6.41 16.01
CA ASP A 95 3.53 6.37 17.46
C ASP A 95 4.65 5.36 17.77
N ARG A 96 4.43 4.10 17.41
CA ARG A 96 5.39 3.01 17.66
C ARG A 96 5.18 1.82 16.72
N GLN A 97 6.18 0.95 16.61
CA GLN A 97 5.99 -0.34 15.96
C GLN A 97 5.41 -1.35 16.95
N ILE A 98 4.47 -2.17 16.49
CA ILE A 98 3.88 -3.27 17.24
C ILE A 98 3.97 -4.56 16.43
N GLN A 99 4.05 -5.68 17.14
CA GLN A 99 3.97 -7.00 16.54
C GLN A 99 2.54 -7.53 16.66
N LEU A 100 2.01 -8.00 15.54
CA LEU A 100 0.76 -8.73 15.47
C LEU A 100 1.04 -10.23 15.43
N GLY A 101 0.24 -10.99 16.15
CA GLY A 101 0.28 -12.45 16.17
C GLY A 101 -1.06 -13.09 15.85
N SER A 102 -1.14 -14.42 15.96
CA SER A 102 -2.34 -15.19 15.65
C SER A 102 -3.58 -14.76 16.45
N ALA A 103 -3.41 -14.35 17.70
CA ALA A 103 -4.48 -13.83 18.53
C ALA A 103 -5.13 -12.55 17.97
N ASP A 104 -4.40 -11.77 17.15
CA ASP A 104 -4.88 -10.53 16.57
C ASP A 104 -5.64 -10.74 15.25
N ALA A 105 -5.62 -11.95 14.67
CA ALA A 105 -6.15 -12.24 13.34
C ALA A 105 -7.65 -11.89 13.19
N ALA A 106 -8.45 -12.07 14.24
CA ALA A 106 -9.87 -11.72 14.21
C ALA A 106 -10.15 -10.24 14.49
N LEU A 107 -9.14 -9.49 14.99
CA LEU A 107 -9.28 -8.11 15.45
C LEU A 107 -8.92 -7.08 14.36
N VAL A 108 -8.33 -7.51 13.24
CA VAL A 108 -7.94 -6.63 12.14
C VAL A 108 -9.10 -6.44 11.16
N THR A 109 -9.48 -5.19 10.89
CA THR A 109 -10.51 -4.85 9.91
C THR A 109 -10.03 -3.80 8.92
N PHE A 110 -10.66 -3.75 7.74
CA PHE A 110 -10.29 -2.79 6.69
C PHE A 110 -11.05 -1.47 6.85
N GLY A 111 -10.33 -0.37 6.63
CA GLY A 111 -10.87 0.98 6.68
C GLY A 111 -10.75 1.58 8.07
N ALA A 112 -9.65 2.28 8.32
CA ALA A 112 -9.47 3.10 9.52
C ALA A 112 -10.54 4.21 9.55
N ARG A 113 -11.44 4.15 10.55
CA ARG A 113 -12.34 5.22 10.92
C ARG A 113 -11.68 5.99 12.05
N ILE A 114 -11.21 7.19 11.73
CA ILE A 114 -10.69 8.12 12.72
C ILE A 114 -11.85 8.52 13.65
N ARG A 115 -11.82 8.03 14.89
CA ARG A 115 -12.69 8.54 15.95
C ARG A 115 -11.91 9.61 16.70
N LEU A 116 -12.42 10.84 16.68
CA LEU A 116 -11.87 11.91 17.49
C LEU A 116 -12.08 11.56 18.97
N PRO A 117 -11.09 11.83 19.84
CA PRO A 117 -11.30 11.73 21.28
C PRO A 117 -12.49 12.61 21.67
N ASN A 118 -13.38 12.11 22.53
CA ASN A 118 -14.37 12.97 23.17
C ASN A 118 -13.60 13.88 24.14
N ASP A 119 -13.67 15.20 23.93
CA ASP A 119 -13.12 16.21 24.85
C ASP A 119 -13.76 16.13 26.24
#